data_AF-A0A2M6VMK8-F1
#
_entry.id   AF-A0A2M6VMK8-F1
#
_cell.length_a   1.000
_cell.length_b   1.000
_cell.length_c   1.000
_cell.angle_alpha   90.00
_cell.angle_beta   90.00
_cell.angle_gamma   90.00
#
_symmetry.space_group_name_H-M   'P 1'
#
loop_
_entity.id
_entity.type
_entity.pdbx_description
1 polymer ?
#
loop_
_entity_poly.entity_id
_entity_poly.type
_entity_poly.pdbx_seq_one_letter_code
_entity_poly.pdbx_strand_id
1 'polypeptide(L)' 'MKKEYDFTNARKNPYASQLVKQITIRLDEDLIGYFKGISEQVGVPYKSLINLYLRDCAAHNRKLDLSWK' A
#
# COMPACT_ATOMS: atom_id res chain seq x y z
N MET A 1 26.92 -18.26 -11.02
CA MET A 1 26.62 -16.86 -11.42
C MET A 1 27.89 -16.20 -11.91
N LYS A 2 27.80 -15.29 -12.90
CA LYS A 2 28.97 -14.51 -13.37
C LYS A 2 29.50 -13.61 -12.24
N LYS A 3 30.82 -13.47 -12.17
CA LYS A 3 31.50 -12.65 -11.16
C LYS A 3 31.19 -11.17 -11.31
N GLU A 4 31.10 -10.67 -12.55
CA GLU A 4 30.84 -9.24 -12.83
C GLU A 4 29.96 -9.07 -14.07
N TYR A 5 29.18 -8.00 -14.06
CA TYR A 5 28.31 -7.58 -15.15
C TYR A 5 28.65 -6.14 -15.53
N ASP A 6 28.89 -5.90 -16.81
CA ASP A 6 29.08 -4.57 -17.38
C ASP A 6 27.70 -3.97 -17.73
N PHE A 7 27.37 -2.85 -17.09
CA PHE A 7 26.11 -2.13 -17.25
C PHE A 7 26.27 -0.82 -18.04
N THR A 8 27.41 -0.60 -18.70
CA THR A 8 27.72 0.65 -19.43
C THR A 8 26.66 0.99 -20.49
N ASN A 9 25.99 -0.01 -21.07
CA ASN A 9 24.91 0.15 -22.04
C ASN A 9 23.51 -0.22 -21.50
N ALA A 10 23.36 -0.33 -20.18
CA ALA A 10 22.11 -0.76 -19.58
C ALA A 10 21.01 0.32 -19.73
N ARG A 11 19.82 -0.10 -20.18
CA ARG A 11 18.63 0.75 -20.23
C ARG A 11 17.82 0.58 -18.96
N LYS A 12 17.31 1.69 -18.42
CA LYS A 12 16.42 1.68 -17.26
C LYS A 12 15.17 0.85 -17.59
N ASN A 13 14.83 -0.09 -16.71
CA ASN A 13 13.66 -0.94 -16.90
C ASN A 13 12.38 -0.05 -16.93
N PRO A 14 11.60 -0.05 -18.03
CA PRO A 14 10.39 0.76 -18.14
C PRO A 14 9.32 0.38 -17.10
N TYR A 15 9.33 -0.88 -16.64
CA TYR A 15 8.42 -1.40 -15.62
C TYR A 15 8.84 -1.08 -14.18
N ALA A 16 10.04 -0.51 -13.98
CA ALA A 16 10.51 -0.15 -12.63
C ALA A 16 9.63 0.93 -11.97
N SER A 17 8.94 1.75 -12.76
CA SER A 17 8.00 2.76 -12.28
C SER A 17 6.68 2.16 -11.78
N GLN A 18 6.33 0.95 -12.24
CA GLN A 18 5.12 0.23 -11.89
C GLN A 18 5.29 -0.65 -10.66
N LEU A 19 6.53 -0.76 -10.14
CA LEU A 19 6.77 -1.50 -8.90
C LEU A 19 6.06 -0.80 -7.75
N VAL A 20 5.18 -1.55 -7.07
CA VAL A 20 4.55 -1.10 -5.84
C VAL A 20 5.63 -0.84 -4.81
N LYS A 21 5.72 0.41 -4.34
CA LYS A 21 6.62 0.76 -3.23
C LYS A 21 6.11 0.07 -1.97
N GLN A 22 6.88 -0.88 -1.45
CA GLN A 22 6.60 -1.46 -0.15
C GLN A 22 6.89 -0.42 0.92
N ILE A 23 5.87 -0.09 1.72
CA ILE A 23 5.98 0.81 2.87
C ILE A 23 5.53 0.09 4.13
N THR A 24 6.13 0.44 5.25
CA THR A 24 5.71 -0.02 6.58
C THR A 24 4.91 1.08 7.24
N ILE A 25 3.64 0.82 7.55
CA ILE A 25 2.75 1.75 8.26
C ILE A 25 2.49 1.15 9.65
N ARG A 26 2.58 1.98 10.69
CA ARG A 26 2.13 1.59 12.03
C ARG A 26 0.62 1.73 12.09
N LEU A 27 -0.05 0.66 12.52
CA LEU A 27 -1.50 0.60 12.69
C LEU A 27 -1.78 0.00 14.06
N ASP A 28 -2.80 0.50 14.73
CA ASP A 28 -3.26 -0.04 16.01
C ASP A 28 -3.85 -1.44 15.84
N GLU A 29 -3.73 -2.27 16.88
CA GLU A 29 -4.19 -3.65 16.84
C GLU A 29 -5.70 -3.75 16.57
N ASP A 30 -6.48 -2.87 17.18
CA ASP A 30 -7.94 -2.80 16.99
C ASP A 30 -8.31 -2.50 15.53
N LEU A 31 -7.57 -1.59 14.89
CA LEU A 31 -7.77 -1.25 13.48
C LEU A 31 -7.46 -2.44 12.57
N ILE A 32 -6.37 -3.17 12.87
CA ILE A 32 -6.04 -4.41 12.15
C ILE A 32 -7.15 -5.44 12.33
N GLY A 33 -7.68 -5.60 13.54
CA GLY A 33 -8.80 -6.49 13.84
C GLY A 33 -10.04 -6.16 13.02
N TYR A 34 -10.42 -4.89 12.98
CA TYR A 34 -11.55 -4.40 12.17
C TYR A 34 -11.41 -4.77 10.68
N PHE A 35 -10.26 -4.48 10.06
CA PHE A 35 -10.06 -4.79 8.65
C PHE A 35 -9.94 -6.29 8.36
N LYS A 36 -9.49 -7.11 9.31
CA LYS A 36 -9.52 -8.57 9.18
C LYS A 36 -10.95 -9.10 9.15
N GLY A 37 -11.84 -8.61 10.02
CA GLY A 37 -13.25 -9.01 10.01
C GLY A 37 -13.95 -8.67 8.68
N ILE A 38 -13.68 -7.48 8.13
CA ILE A 38 -14.21 -7.11 6.80
C ILE A 38 -13.59 -7.96 5.69
N SER A 39 -12.30 -8.29 5.80
CA SER A 39 -11.60 -9.14 4.83
C SER A 39 -12.24 -10.51 4.69
N GLU A 40 -12.68 -11.11 5.81
CA GLU A 40 -13.38 -12.39 5.83
C GLU A 40 -14.75 -12.33 5.13
N GLN A 41 -15.47 -11.21 5.26
CA GLN A 41 -16.78 -11.04 4.65
C GLN A 41 -16.72 -10.77 3.14
N VAL A 42 -15.75 -9.96 2.72
CA VAL A 42 -15.65 -9.48 1.32
C VAL A 42 -14.74 -10.40 0.48
N GLY A 43 -13.95 -11.27 1.12
CA GLY A 43 -13.02 -12.19 0.44
C GLY A 43 -11.77 -11.50 -0.13
N VAL A 44 -11.51 -10.24 0.24
CA VAL A 44 -10.35 -9.45 -0.20
C VAL A 44 -9.38 -9.33 0.96
N PRO A 45 -8.05 -9.52 0.76
CA PRO A 45 -7.08 -9.39 1.84
C PRO A 45 -7.13 -8.03 2.56
N TYR A 46 -7.05 -8.03 3.89
CA TYR A 46 -7.14 -6.80 4.71
C TYR A 46 -6.14 -5.70 4.28
N LYS A 47 -4.93 -6.07 3.86
CA LYS A 47 -3.93 -5.10 3.35
C LYS A 47 -4.40 -4.39 2.08
N SER A 48 -5.05 -5.11 1.18
CA SER A 48 -5.62 -4.55 -0.04
C SER A 48 -6.83 -3.67 0.26
N LEU A 49 -7.65 -4.06 1.24
CA LEU A 49 -8.77 -3.26 1.71
C LEU A 49 -8.30 -1.92 2.29
N ILE A 50 -7.31 -1.92 3.19
CA ILE A 50 -6.74 -0.69 3.75
C ILE A 50 -6.30 0.26 2.63
N ASN A 51 -5.56 -0.26 1.64
CA ASN A 51 -5.11 0.55 0.52
C ASN A 51 -6.28 1.10 -0.34
N LEU A 52 -7.34 0.31 -0.54
CA LEU A 52 -8.54 0.75 -1.26
C LEU A 52 -9.26 1.87 -0.52
N TYR A 53 -9.43 1.75 0.80
CA TYR A 53 -10.04 2.79 1.64
C TYR A 53 -9.22 4.08 1.63
N LEU A 54 -7.89 3.99 1.70
CA LEU A 54 -7.01 5.16 1.61
C LEU A 54 -7.12 5.85 0.24
N ARG A 55 -7.19 5.07 -0.85
CA ARG A 55 -7.43 5.62 -2.19
C ARG A 55 -8.78 6.32 -2.29
N ASP A 56 -9.82 5.74 -1.71
CA ASP A 56 -11.15 6.34 -1.68
C ASP A 56 -11.17 7.65 -0.88
N CYS A 57 -10.49 7.68 0.27
CA CYS A 57 -10.33 8.91 1.06
C CYS A 57 -9.61 10.01 0.28
N ALA A 58 -8.55 9.66 -0.46
CA ALA A 58 -7.80 10.62 -1.28
C ALA A 58 -8.64 11.11 -2.48
N ALA A 59 -9.38 10.22 -3.14
CA ALA A 59 -10.26 10.57 -4.26
C ALA A 59 -11.38 11.53 -3.84
N HIS A 60 -11.93 11.33 -2.64
CA HIS A 60 -12.99 12.17 -2.08
C HIS A 60 -12.48 13.37 -1.28
N ASN A 61 -11.15 13.61 -1.23
CA ASN A 61 -10.53 14.65 -0.41
C ASN A 61 -11.05 14.69 1.04
N ARG A 62 -11.30 13.51 1.63
CA ARG A 62 -11.76 13.42 3.01
C ARG A 62 -10.67 13.93 3.94
N LYS A 63 -10.96 15.00 4.67
CA LYS A 63 -10.07 15.56 5.68
C LYS A 63 -10.43 14.94 7.02
N LEU A 64 -9.40 14.61 7.80
CA LEU A 64 -9.60 14.21 9.18
C LEU A 64 -10.22 15.40 9.92
N ASP A 65 -11.38 15.18 10.53
CA ASP A 65 -11.95 16.17 11.41
C ASP A 65 -11.20 16.13 12.75
N LEU A 66 -10.41 17.17 12.99
CA LEU A 66 -9.60 17.34 14.21
C LEU A 66 -10.38 18.09 15.30
N SER A 67 -11.70 18.25 15.18
CA SER A 67 -12.50 18.99 16.17
C SER A 67 -12.75 18.20 17.46
N TRP A 68 -12.20 16.98 17.57
CA TRP A 68 -12.18 16.19 18.78
C TRP A 68 -11.27 16.87 19.82
N LYS A 69 -11.91 17.71 20.63
CA LYS A 69 -11.38 18.36 21.82
C LYS A 69 -11.86 17.60 23.06
#